data_AF-F4I5L3-F1
#
_entry.id   AF-F4I5L3-F1
#
_cell.length_a   1.000
_cell.length_b   1.000
_cell.length_c   1.000
_cell.angle_alpha   90.00
_cell.angle_beta   90.00
_cell.angle_gamma   90.00
#
_symmetry.space_group_name_H-M   'P 1'
#
loop_
_entity.id
_entity.type
_entity.pdbx_description
1 polymer ?
#
loop_
_entity_poly.entity_id
_entity_poly.type
_entity_poly.pdbx_seq_one_letter_code
_entity_poly.pdbx_strand_id
1 'polypeptide(L)' 'MMKSEFELEPGLSHYGCIVDLLSRDGQLKEANKVVKEMPMKPNVMVWGMWKDVERVRKLMKKKKVAKIPAYSYASTTI' A
#
# COMPACT_ATOMS: atom_id res chain seq x y z
N MET A 1 17.37 7.60 2.90
CA MET A 1 17.58 6.20 2.46
C MET A 1 17.98 6.16 0.99
N MET A 2 17.11 6.33 -0.02
CA MET A 2 17.55 6.21 -1.43
C MET A 2 18.40 7.36 -1.97
N LYS A 3 18.04 8.63 -1.68
CA LYS A 3 18.82 9.78 -2.16
C LYS A 3 20.25 9.83 -1.62
N SER A 4 20.48 9.28 -0.43
CA SER A 4 21.75 9.38 0.29
C SER A 4 22.70 8.22 0.00
N GLU A 5 22.18 7.00 -0.24
CA GLU A 5 23.03 5.80 -0.39
C GLU A 5 23.32 5.44 -1.84
N PHE A 6 22.38 5.68 -2.75
CA PHE A 6 22.52 5.27 -4.15
C PHE A 6 22.48 6.45 -5.12
N GLU A 7 22.33 7.68 -4.60
CA GLU A 7 22.08 8.89 -5.41
C GLU A 7 20.88 8.76 -6.37
N LEU A 8 20.01 7.77 -6.13
CA LEU A 8 18.85 7.49 -6.96
C LEU A 8 17.67 8.32 -6.48
N GLU A 9 17.12 9.12 -7.39
CA GLU A 9 15.84 9.78 -7.15
C GLU A 9 14.70 8.76 -7.20
N PRO A 10 13.90 8.61 -6.13
CA PRO A 10 12.78 7.70 -6.13
C PRO A 10 11.74 8.18 -7.14
N GLY A 11 11.62 7.47 -8.26
CA GLY A 11 10.56 7.65 -9.25
C GLY A 11 9.19 7.14 -8.78
N LEU A 12 8.15 7.42 -9.58
CA LEU A 12 6.75 6.99 -9.38
C LEU A 12 6.62 5.50 -9.04
N SER A 13 7.39 4.63 -9.71
CA SER A 13 7.38 3.18 -9.50
C SER A 13 7.72 2.79 -8.06
N HIS A 14 8.73 3.43 -7.46
CA HIS A 14 9.17 3.16 -6.10
C HIS A 14 8.10 3.54 -5.08
N TYR A 15 7.45 4.70 -5.26
CA TYR A 15 6.33 5.09 -4.41
C TYR A 15 5.15 4.13 -4.56
N GLY A 16 4.84 3.67 -5.78
CA GLY A 16 3.85 2.63 -6.02
C GLY A 16 4.14 1.36 -5.21
N CYS A 17 5.40 0.89 -5.21
CA CYS A 17 5.83 -0.25 -4.41
C CYS A 17 5.71 -0.01 -2.90
N ILE A 18 6.15 1.14 -2.39
CA ILE A 18 6.05 1.48 -0.96
C ILE A 18 4.58 1.53 -0.52
N VAL A 19 3.74 2.18 -1.32
CA VAL A 19 2.30 2.27 -1.06
C VAL A 19 1.69 0.88 -1.07
N ASP A 20 1.99 0.02 -2.04
CA ASP A 20 1.52 -1.38 -2.11
C ASP A 20 1.96 -2.18 -0.87
N LEU A 21 3.22 -2.10 -0.47
CA LEU A 21 3.76 -2.83 0.69
C LEU A 21 3.09 -2.40 2.00
N LEU A 22 3.04 -1.10 2.29
CA LEU A 22 2.37 -0.57 3.49
C LEU A 22 0.87 -0.92 3.49
N SER A 23 0.27 -0.85 2.31
CA SER A 23 -1.11 -1.23 2.06
C SER A 23 -1.38 -2.71 2.23
N ARG A 24 -0.40 -3.56 1.95
CA ARG A 24 -0.41 -5.02 2.18
C ARG A 24 -0.03 -5.40 3.59
N ASP A 25 0.58 -4.53 4.38
CA ASP A 25 0.82 -4.79 5.79
C ASP A 25 -0.41 -4.39 6.63
N GLY A 26 -0.96 -3.20 6.40
CA GLY A 26 -2.09 -2.67 7.17
C GLY A 26 -1.91 -1.23 7.60
N GLN A 27 -0.75 -0.69 7.26
CA GLN A 27 -0.30 0.65 7.58
C GLN A 27 -0.89 1.65 6.60
N LEU A 28 -2.22 1.70 6.53
CA LEU A 28 -2.94 2.58 5.59
C LEU A 28 -2.68 4.06 5.86
N LYS A 29 -2.44 4.44 7.13
CA LYS A 29 -2.06 5.80 7.49
C LYS A 29 -0.70 6.16 6.87
N GLU A 30 0.26 5.25 6.95
CA GLU A 30 1.61 5.45 6.41
C GLU A 30 1.58 5.44 4.87
N ALA A 31 0.85 4.51 4.26
CA ALA A 31 0.65 4.49 2.81
C ALA A 31 0.06 5.80 2.29
N ASN A 32 -0.97 6.35 2.95
CA ASN A 32 -1.56 7.63 2.59
C ASN A 32 -0.59 8.81 2.78
N LYS A 33 0.22 8.77 3.84
CA LYS A 33 1.25 9.77 4.09
C LYS A 33 2.28 9.78 2.95
N VAL A 34 2.76 8.60 2.55
CA VAL A 34 3.68 8.44 1.41
C VAL A 34 3.10 9.03 0.13
N VAL A 35 1.84 8.75 -0.21
CA VAL A 35 1.17 9.34 -1.40
C VAL A 35 1.10 10.87 -1.33
N LYS A 36 0.82 11.42 -0.14
CA LYS A 36 0.70 12.88 0.06
C LYS A 36 2.03 13.62 0.05
N GLU A 37 3.09 12.97 0.52
CA GLU A 37 4.44 13.54 0.62
C GLU A 37 5.28 13.33 -0.66
N MET A 38 4.71 12.70 -1.69
CA MET A 38 5.40 12.54 -2.97
C MET A 38 5.76 13.92 -3.57
N PRO A 39 7.03 14.14 -3.97
CA PRO A 39 7.44 15.41 -4.57
C PRO A 39 6.93 15.58 -6.01
N MET A 40 6.27 14.55 -6.56
CA MET A 40 5.75 14.50 -7.91
C MET A 40 4.26 14.17 -7.87
N LYS A 41 3.51 14.67 -8.86
CA LYS A 41 2.07 14.40 -8.94
C LYS A 41 1.84 12.89 -9.05
N PRO A 42 1.09 12.27 -8.12
CA PRO A 42 0.79 10.85 -8.23
C PRO A 42 0.01 10.63 -9.52
N ASN A 43 0.46 9.69 -10.34
CA ASN A 43 -0.24 9.35 -11.58
C ASN A 43 -1.54 8.58 -11.25
N VAL A 44 -2.35 8.35 -12.29
CA VAL A 44 -3.60 7.59 -12.17
C VAL A 44 -3.37 6.19 -11.60
N MET A 45 -2.18 5.61 -11.85
CA MET A 45 -1.81 4.29 -11.33
C MET A 45 -1.63 4.29 -9.81
N VAL A 46 -0.85 5.22 -9.23
CA VAL A 46 -0.67 5.30 -7.76
C VAL A 46 -2.01 5.58 -7.05
N TRP A 47 -2.84 6.47 -7.59
CA TRP A 47 -4.17 6.74 -7.05
C TRP A 47 -5.12 5.54 -7.18
N GLY A 48 -5.08 4.84 -8.30
CA GLY A 48 -5.87 3.63 -8.55
C GLY A 48 -5.51 2.53 -7.54
N MET A 49 -4.22 2.29 -7.35
CA MET A 49 -3.71 1.34 -6.36
C MET A 49 -4.19 1.69 -4.95
N TRP A 50 -4.11 2.98 -4.55
CA TRP A 50 -4.59 3.42 -3.25
C TRP A 50 -6.09 3.16 -3.05
N LYS A 51 -6.92 3.45 -4.06
CA LYS A 51 -8.37 3.21 -3.99
C LYS A 51 -8.71 1.72 -3.92
N ASP A 52 -7.98 0.88 -4.66
CA ASP A 52 -8.18 -0.56 -4.60
C ASP A 52 -7.83 -1.14 -3.23
N VAL A 53 -6.72 -0.69 -2.66
CA VAL A 53 -6.34 -1.03 -1.28
C VAL A 53 -7.44 -0.59 -0.32
N GLU A 54 -7.86 0.67 -0.37
CA GLU A 54 -8.88 1.20 0.54
C GLU A 54 -10.18 0.38 0.46
N ARG A 55 -10.60 0.04 -0.77
CA ARG A 55 -11.78 -0.80 -1.04
C ARG A 55 -11.63 -2.19 -0.45
N VAL A 56 -10.54 -2.89 -0.74
CA VAL A 56 -10.28 -4.24 -0.21
C VAL A 56 -10.25 -4.22 1.31
N ARG A 57 -9.60 -3.23 1.92
CA ARG A 57 -9.49 -3.13 3.38
C ARG A 57 -10.81 -2.83 4.07
N LYS A 58 -11.66 -1.96 3.49
CA LYS A 58 -13.02 -1.74 3.97
C LYS A 58 -13.84 -3.03 3.92
N LEU A 59 -13.70 -3.82 2.84
CA LEU A 59 -14.37 -5.11 2.71
C LEU A 59 -13.87 -6.14 3.74
N MET A 60 -12.56 -6.21 3.98
CA MET A 60 -11.98 -7.09 5.00
C MET A 60 -12.52 -6.76 6.39
N LYS A 61 -12.57 -5.47 6.76
CA LYS A 61 -13.13 -5.01 8.04
C LYS A 61 -14.61 -5.38 8.15
N LYS A 62 -15.40 -5.15 7.08
CA LYS A 62 -16.83 -5.48 7.05
C LYS A 62 -17.08 -6.98 7.17
N LYS A 63 -16.27 -7.81 6.50
CA LYS A 63 -16.40 -9.27 6.50
C LYS A 63 -15.68 -9.95 7.67
N LYS A 64 -15.08 -9.18 8.59
CA LYS A 64 -14.25 -9.70 9.70
C LYS A 64 -13.17 -10.68 9.23
N VAL A 65 -12.60 -10.44 8.04
CA VAL A 65 -11.51 -11.26 7.49
C VAL A 65 -10.22 -10.87 8.20
N ALA A 66 -9.71 -11.76 9.04
CA ALA A 66 -8.42 -11.61 9.68
C ALA A 66 -7.30 -11.85 8.65
N LYS A 67 -6.21 -11.11 8.79
CA LYS A 67 -4.99 -11.43 8.07
C LYS A 67 -4.25 -12.50 8.83
N ILE A 68 -4.02 -13.62 8.17
CA ILE A 68 -3.14 -14.66 8.68
C ILE A 68 -1.79 -14.43 8.00
N PRO A 69 -0.75 -13.98 8.74
CA PRO A 69 0.60 -13.88 8.20
C PRO A 69 1.02 -15.21 7.57
N ALA A 70 1.74 -15.17 6.45
CA ALA A 70 2.13 -16.30 5.60
C ALA A 70 1.03 -16.93 4.70
N TYR A 71 -0.26 -16.65 4.92
CA TYR A 71 -1.34 -17.22 4.09
C TYR A 71 -2.14 -16.14 3.37
N SER A 72 -2.04 -16.08 2.04
CA SER A 72 -2.75 -15.11 1.21
C SER A 72 -4.28 -15.26 1.26
N TYR A 73 -4.79 -16.48 1.48
CA TYR A 73 -6.23 -16.79 1.51
C TYR A 73 -6.52 -17.99 2.41
N ALA A 74 -6.48 -17.83 3.73
CA ALA A 74 -7.11 -18.80 4.61
C ALA A 74 -8.51 -18.30 4.93
N SER A 75 -9.51 -18.83 4.21
CA SER A 75 -10.90 -18.78 4.67
C SER A 75 -10.92 -19.60 5.95
N THR A 76 -11.07 -18.95 7.11
CA THR A 76 -11.33 -19.67 8.36
C THR A 76 -12.75 -20.22 8.26
N THR A 77 -12.90 -21.30 7.51
CA THR A 77 -14.07 -22.15 7.54
C THR A 77 -13.81 -23.16 8.64
N ILE A 78 -14.29 -22.86 9.84
CA ILE A 78 -14.95 -23.76 10.81
C ILE A 78 -15.69 -22.82 11.78
#